data_AF-L7VRT7-F1
#
_entry.id   AF-L7VRT7-F1
#
_cell.length_a   1.000
_cell.length_b   1.000
_cell.length_c   1.000
_cell.angle_alpha   90.00
_cell.angle_beta   90.00
_cell.angle_gamma   90.00
#
_symmetry.space_group_name_H-M   'P 1'
#
loop_
_entity.id
_entity.type
_entity.pdbx_description
1 polymer ?
#
loop_
_entity_poly.entity_id
_entity_poly.type
_entity_poly.pdbx_seq_one_letter_code
_entity_poly.pdbx_strand_id
1 'polypeptide(L)'
;MAKVIDIEGIGPVIAGKLQAAGINTTDELLERGATPAGREAIAAQTGWSTKQVLEWVNRADLMRVRGVGSEFSDLLEQAGVEQRVAHPTWLATVETSDAFHLAVGEER
;
A
#
# COMPACT_ATOMS: atom_id res chain seq x y z
N MET A 1 7.51 13.77 14.26
CA MET A 1 6.97 13.85 12.89
C MET A 1 7.20 12.51 12.21
N ALA A 2 6.35 12.12 11.26
CA ALA A 2 6.55 10.89 10.49
C ALA A 2 7.83 11.01 9.64
N LYS A 3 8.47 9.88 9.34
CA LYS A 3 9.70 9.87 8.55
C LYS A 3 9.35 9.79 7.07
N VAL A 4 10.23 10.29 6.19
CA VAL A 4 10.02 10.18 4.74
C VAL A 4 9.92 8.73 4.25
N ILE A 5 10.57 7.78 4.94
CA ILE A 5 10.49 6.36 4.60
C ILE A 5 9.10 5.75 4.85
N ASP A 6 8.27 6.41 5.66
CA ASP A 6 6.90 5.94 5.95
C ASP A 6 5.93 6.31 4.81
N ILE A 7 6.36 7.13 3.85
CA ILE A 7 5.57 7.50 2.66
C ILE A 7 5.55 6.33 1.68
N GLU A 8 4.36 5.90 1.27
CA GLU A 8 4.20 4.86 0.25
C GLU A 8 4.96 5.22 -1.04
N GLY A 9 5.75 4.27 -1.56
CA GLY A 9 6.60 4.46 -2.73
C GLY A 9 8.00 5.01 -2.41
N ILE A 10 8.31 5.36 -1.15
CA ILE A 10 9.66 5.73 -0.71
C ILE A 10 10.35 4.53 -0.06
N GLY A 11 11.13 3.80 -0.86
CA GLY A 11 12.04 2.77 -0.35
C GLY A 11 13.35 3.34 0.23
N PRO A 12 14.21 2.51 0.83
CA PRO A 12 15.46 2.94 1.49
C PRO A 12 16.39 3.80 0.61
N VAL A 13 16.44 3.51 -0.70
CA VAL A 13 17.25 4.26 -1.66
C VAL A 13 16.75 5.69 -1.83
N ILE A 14 15.43 5.87 -1.93
CA ILE A 14 14.82 7.19 -2.08
C ILE A 14 14.94 7.95 -0.76
N ALA A 15 14.63 7.28 0.37
CA ALA A 15 14.77 7.85 1.70
C ALA A 15 16.20 8.35 1.96
N GLY A 16 17.22 7.56 1.63
CA GLY A 16 18.61 7.96 1.81
C GLY A 16 19.00 9.19 0.99
N LYS A 17 18.49 9.30 -0.25
CA LYS A 17 18.70 10.50 -1.09
C LYS A 17 18.02 11.75 -0.53
N LEU A 18 16.80 11.62 -0.01
CA LEU A 18 16.09 12.73 0.63
C LEU A 18 16.79 13.16 1.92
N GLN A 19 17.25 12.21 2.73
CA GLN A 19 18.03 12.47 3.94
C GLN A 19 19.36 13.18 3.63
N ALA A 20 20.06 12.77 2.56
CA ALA A 20 21.26 13.45 2.08
C ALA A 20 20.98 14.89 1.59
N ALA A 21 19.77 15.15 1.08
CA ALA A 21 19.26 16.50 0.79
C ALA A 21 18.74 17.24 2.04
N GLY A 22 18.92 16.67 3.24
CA GLY A 22 18.50 17.26 4.51
C GLY A 22 16.99 17.18 4.78
N ILE A 23 16.29 16.22 4.19
CA ILE A 23 14.85 15.98 4.34
C ILE A 23 14.65 14.61 4.99
N ASN A 24 14.39 14.60 6.29
CA ASN A 24 14.25 13.40 7.11
C ASN A 24 12.79 13.07 7.44
N THR A 25 11.97 14.11 7.50
CA THR A 25 10.58 14.05 7.97
C THR A 25 9.58 14.47 6.90
N THR A 26 8.32 14.06 7.08
CA THR A 26 7.20 14.49 6.24
C THR A 26 7.04 16.00 6.22
N ASP A 27 7.26 16.67 7.36
CA ASP A 27 7.02 18.10 7.52
C ASP A 27 8.09 18.91 6.76
N GLU A 28 9.37 18.49 6.83
CA GLU A 28 10.44 19.08 6.01
C GLU A 28 10.18 18.90 4.51
N LEU A 29 9.63 17.74 4.11
CA LEU A 29 9.28 17.49 2.72
C LEU A 29 8.12 18.39 2.26
N LEU A 30 7.10 18.58 3.09
CA LEU A 30 5.98 19.46 2.82
C LEU A 30 6.42 20.93 2.73
N GLU A 31 7.25 21.38 3.66
CA GLU A 31 7.78 22.75 3.69
C GLU A 31 8.60 23.05 2.43
N ARG A 32 9.59 22.19 2.13
CA ARG A 32 10.48 22.43 0.98
C ARG A 32 9.83 22.11 -0.36
N GLY A 33 8.85 21.21 -0.38
CA GLY A 33 8.13 20.77 -1.59
C GLY A 33 6.86 21.57 -1.91
N ALA A 34 6.50 22.57 -1.10
CA ALA A 34 5.25 23.32 -1.24
C ALA A 34 5.13 24.05 -2.60
N THR A 35 6.24 24.54 -3.14
CA THR A 35 6.27 25.33 -4.37
C THR A 35 6.86 24.54 -5.55
N PRO A 36 6.51 24.89 -6.80
CA PRO A 36 7.16 24.30 -7.99
C PRO A 36 8.69 24.39 -7.94
N ALA A 37 9.23 25.57 -7.60
CA ALA A 37 10.66 25.79 -7.47
C ALA A 37 11.30 24.93 -6.36
N GLY A 38 10.61 24.77 -5.22
CA GLY A 38 11.06 23.88 -4.15
C GLY A 38 11.15 22.42 -4.60
N ARG A 39 10.16 21.95 -5.37
CA ARG A 39 10.19 20.60 -5.95
C ARG A 39 11.27 20.43 -7.00
N GLU A 40 11.55 21.45 -7.80
CA GLU A 40 12.67 21.47 -8.75
C GLU A 40 14.02 21.37 -8.03
N ALA A 41 14.19 22.07 -6.91
CA ALA A 41 15.39 21.99 -6.09
C ALA A 41 15.59 20.59 -5.48
N ILE A 42 14.52 19.98 -4.97
CA ILE A 42 14.55 18.61 -4.44
C ILE A 42 14.88 17.62 -5.57
N ALA A 43 14.22 17.76 -6.72
CA ALA A 43 14.47 16.93 -7.91
C ALA A 43 15.94 16.99 -8.35
N ALA A 44 16.51 18.19 -8.42
CA ALA A 44 17.92 18.40 -8.79
C ALA A 44 18.90 17.77 -7.78
N GLN A 45 18.65 17.91 -6.47
CA GLN A 45 19.53 17.36 -5.43
C GLN A 45 19.46 15.84 -5.32
N THR A 46 18.28 15.27 -5.53
CA THR A 46 18.04 13.83 -5.32
C THR A 46 18.14 13.01 -6.61
N GLY A 47 18.12 13.67 -7.77
CA GLY A 47 18.12 13.03 -9.09
C GLY A 47 16.79 12.36 -9.44
N TRP A 48 15.69 12.85 -8.89
CA TRP A 48 14.32 12.38 -9.17
C TRP A 48 13.57 13.38 -10.04
N SER A 49 12.48 12.95 -10.67
CA SER A 49 11.62 13.87 -11.43
C SER A 49 10.76 14.74 -10.51
N THR A 50 10.45 15.96 -10.93
CA THR A 50 9.52 16.86 -10.21
C THR A 50 8.13 16.23 -10.01
N LYS A 51 7.71 15.35 -10.94
CA LYS A 51 6.47 14.58 -10.83
C LYS A 51 6.51 13.61 -9.65
N GLN A 52 7.61 12.87 -9.49
CA GLN A 52 7.77 11.95 -8.34
C GLN A 52 7.83 12.73 -7.02
N VAL A 53 8.55 13.85 -6.99
CA VAL A 53 8.59 14.72 -5.80
C VAL A 53 7.20 15.23 -5.44
N LEU A 54 6.42 15.68 -6.42
CA LEU A 54 5.03 16.11 -6.19
C LEU A 54 4.16 14.99 -5.64
N GLU A 55 4.30 13.77 -6.15
CA GLU A 55 3.55 12.62 -5.64
C GLU A 55 3.85 12.36 -4.16
N TRP A 56 5.13 12.38 -3.77
CA TRP A 56 5.51 12.20 -2.36
C TRP A 56 5.05 13.34 -1.46
N VAL A 57 5.10 14.59 -1.94
CA VAL A 57 4.57 15.76 -1.22
C VAL A 57 3.06 15.59 -0.99
N ASN A 58 2.30 15.19 -2.01
CA ASN A 58 0.87 14.96 -1.88
C ASN A 58 0.55 13.80 -0.93
N ARG A 59 1.34 12.71 -0.96
CA ARG A 59 1.18 11.60 -0.01
C ARG A 59 1.48 12.02 1.42
N ALA A 60 2.55 12.78 1.64
CA ALA A 60 2.84 13.38 2.95
C ALA A 60 1.69 14.29 3.43
N ASP A 61 1.04 15.01 2.51
CA ASP A 61 -0.10 15.88 2.81
C ASP A 61 -1.35 15.09 3.17
N LEU A 62 -1.58 13.93 2.55
CA LEU A 62 -2.68 13.04 2.91
C LEU A 62 -2.46 12.38 4.27
N MET A 63 -1.21 12.06 4.64
CA MET A 63 -0.88 11.43 5.93
C MET A 63 -1.27 12.29 7.15
N ARG A 64 -1.42 13.61 7.01
CA ARG A 64 -1.84 14.49 8.11
C ARG A 64 -3.36 14.57 8.29
N VAL A 65 -4.15 14.05 7.36
CA VAL A 65 -5.62 14.08 7.46
C VAL A 65 -6.08 12.95 8.38
N ARG A 66 -6.54 13.31 9.59
CA ARG A 66 -7.12 12.37 10.55
C ARG A 66 -8.51 11.92 10.07
N GLY A 67 -8.82 10.63 10.22
CA GLY A 67 -10.14 10.07 9.91
C GLY A 67 -10.31 9.54 8.49
N VAL A 68 -9.36 9.77 7.56
CA VAL A 68 -9.41 9.18 6.22
C VAL A 68 -9.50 7.65 6.32
N GLY A 69 -8.69 6.99 7.15
CA GLY A 69 -8.77 5.53 7.29
C GLY A 69 -10.10 4.99 7.83
N SER A 70 -10.73 5.68 8.79
CA SER A 70 -11.98 5.21 9.41
C SER A 70 -13.16 5.38 8.47
N GLU A 71 -13.34 6.57 7.88
CA GLU A 71 -14.46 6.82 6.97
C GLU A 71 -14.33 5.99 5.68
N PHE A 72 -13.11 5.77 5.18
CA PHE A 72 -12.90 4.84 4.06
C PHE A 72 -13.24 3.39 4.46
N SER A 73 -13.04 2.99 5.72
CA SER A 73 -13.42 1.64 6.19
C SER A 73 -14.94 1.48 6.21
N ASP A 74 -15.65 2.48 6.74
CA ASP A 74 -17.12 2.49 6.76
C ASP A 74 -17.71 2.49 5.35
N LEU A 75 -17.09 3.24 4.41
CA LEU A 75 -17.49 3.23 3.01
C LEU A 75 -17.21 1.88 2.34
N LEU A 76 -16.08 1.24 2.63
CA LEU A 76 -15.77 -0.09 2.10
C LEU A 76 -16.74 -1.14 2.65
N GLU A 77 -17.12 -1.04 3.92
CA GLU A 77 -18.15 -1.89 4.53
C GLU A 77 -19.52 -1.68 3.86
N GLN A 78 -19.96 -0.42 3.70
CA GLN A 78 -21.21 -0.08 3.02
C GLN A 78 -21.21 -0.50 1.53
N ALA A 79 -20.05 -0.48 0.88
CA ALA A 79 -19.88 -0.97 -0.49
C ALA A 79 -19.81 -2.51 -0.58
N GLY A 80 -19.93 -3.23 0.54
CA GLY A 80 -19.91 -4.70 0.59
C GLY A 80 -18.51 -5.32 0.48
N VAL A 81 -17.44 -4.54 0.72
CA VAL A 81 -16.06 -5.01 0.74
C VAL A 81 -15.74 -5.52 2.16
N GLU A 82 -16.27 -6.70 2.48
CA GLU A 82 -15.82 -7.46 3.66
C GLU A 82 -14.61 -8.32 3.29
N GLN A 83 -13.57 -8.34 4.13
CA GLN A 83 -12.48 -9.30 3.96
C GLN A 83 -13.08 -10.71 4.04
N ARG A 84 -13.12 -11.43 2.92
CA ARG A 84 -13.57 -12.82 2.91
C ARG A 84 -12.50 -13.67 3.61
N VAL A 85 -12.54 -13.72 4.95
CA VAL A 85 -11.91 -14.80 5.71
C VAL A 85 -12.59 -16.09 5.24
N ALA A 86 -11.79 -17.08 4.85
CA ALA A 86 -12.25 -18.32 4.22
C ALA A 86 -13.48 -18.89 4.93
N HIS A 87 -14.60 -18.94 4.20
CA HIS A 87 -15.81 -19.61 4.64
C HIS A 87 -15.48 -21.12 4.81
N PRO A 88 -15.81 -21.76 5.95
CA PRO A 88 -15.41 -23.14 6.25
C PRO A 88 -16.07 -24.21 5.36
N THR A 89 -16.95 -23.83 4.42
CA THR A 89 -17.67 -24.80 3.56
C THR A 89 -16.81 -25.45 2.48
N TRP A 90 -15.55 -25.03 2.29
CA TRP A 90 -14.61 -25.74 1.42
C TRP A 90 -13.88 -26.91 2.11
N LEU A 91 -14.12 -27.16 3.40
CA LEU A 91 -13.64 -28.37 4.09
C LEU A 91 -14.62 -29.55 4.06
N ALA A 92 -15.79 -29.40 3.42
CA ALA A 92 -16.82 -30.45 3.36
C ALA A 92 -16.95 -31.11 1.98
N THR A 93 -15.85 -31.26 1.23
CA THR A 93 -15.85 -32.09 0.01
C THR A 93 -14.54 -32.86 -0.17
N VAL A 94 -14.09 -33.54 0.89
CA VAL A 94 -13.16 -34.67 0.77
C VAL A 94 -13.67 -35.84 1.64
N GLU A 95 -14.94 -36.23 1.45
CA GLU A 95 -15.46 -37.52 1.93
C GLU A 95 -16.47 -38.08 0.93
N THR A 96 -16.02 -38.29 -0.31
CA THR A 96 -16.60 -39.32 -1.19
C THR A 96 -15.50 -39.92 -2.04
N SER A 97 -14.51 -40.54 -1.39
CA SER A 97 -13.64 -41.53 -2.04
C SER A 97 -14.08 -42.94 -1.63
N ASP A 98 -15.36 -43.23 -1.77
CA ASP A 98 -15.91 -44.60 -1.72
C ASP A 98 -16.85 -44.85 -2.92
N ALA A 99 -16.51 -44.26 -4.07
CA ALA A 99 -17.22 -44.49 -5.34
C ALA A 99 -16.28 -44.77 -6.53
N PHE A 100 -15.00 -45.06 -6.30
CA PHE A 100 -14.07 -45.50 -7.34
C PHE A 100 -13.78 -47.01 -7.32
N HIS A 101 -14.61 -47.80 -6.62
CA HIS A 101 -14.56 -49.27 -6.65
C HIS A 101 -15.82 -49.94 -7.22
N LEU A 102 -16.61 -49.22 -8.02
CA LEU A 102 -17.73 -49.78 -8.78
C LEU A 102 -17.61 -49.56 -10.29
N ALA A 103 -16.38 -49.62 -10.83
CA ALA A 103 -16.13 -49.52 -12.27
C ALA A 103 -14.99 -50.40 -12.82
N VAL A 104 -14.47 -51.35 -12.05
CA VAL A 104 -13.65 -52.44 -12.60
C VAL A 104 -14.16 -53.73 -11.97
N GLY A 105 -14.76 -54.57 -12.81
CA GLY A 105 -15.49 -55.76 -12.39
C GLY A 105 -14.59 -56.85 -11.82
N GLU A 106 -15.17 -57.62 -10.92
CA GLU A 106 -14.66 -58.93 -10.52
C GLU A 106 -15.87 -59.86 -10.35
N GLU A 107 -16.29 -60.48 -11.45
CA GLU A 107 -16.94 -61.79 -11.41
C GLU A 107 -15.99 -62.80 -12.09
N ARG A 108 -15.36 -63.60 -11.23
CA ARG A 108 -14.64 -64.87 -11.44
C ARG A 108 -13.19 -64.85 -11.91
#